data_AF-A0A434MNZ1-F1
#
_entry.id   AF-A0A434MNZ1-F1
#
_cell.length_a   1.000
_cell.length_b   1.000
_cell.length_c   1.000
_cell.angle_alpha   90.00
_cell.angle_beta   90.00
_cell.angle_gamma   90.00
#
_symmetry.space_group_name_H-M   'P 1'
#
loop_
_entity.id
_entity.type
_entity.pdbx_description
1 polymer ?
#
loop_
_entity_poly.entity_id
_entity_poly.type
_entity_poly.pdbx_seq_one_letter_code
_entity_poly.pdbx_strand_id
1 'polypeptide(L)'
;MNEGEQTGLATMRDCWITGGAAFDLAPTAWKTIAGGVSPDEQERRLLAIAAQALDVALRPAAPKTLKRRPPLPRLALPMLPERLRPLLRAALKHAVDARRKTRVVKLVASRGFVLHPMDWMPSDQNSPDVYAPWIDWKASFDGERHAPLEKLTAENWDEFYPAARRIALADMRRSEPASARLLVEAKASGESAEVRLALIELMRFGLNPEDAPFLKSLSADRSGKVRELAG
;
A
#
# COMPACT_ATOMS: atom_id res chain seq x y z
N MET A 1 27.07 -7.21 3.52
CA MET A 1 27.42 -6.88 2.13
C MET A 1 27.47 -5.38 2.03
N ASN A 2 28.45 -4.81 1.32
CA ASN A 2 28.68 -3.37 1.29
C ASN A 2 27.67 -2.72 0.33
N GLU A 3 26.99 -1.67 0.78
CA GLU A 3 25.99 -0.91 -0.01
C GLU A 3 26.53 -0.43 -1.37
N GLY A 4 27.85 -0.25 -1.48
CA GLY A 4 28.53 0.13 -2.71
C GLY A 4 28.39 -0.88 -3.86
N GLU A 5 28.35 -2.19 -3.58
CA GLU A 5 28.24 -3.23 -4.62
C GLU A 5 26.82 -3.27 -5.21
N GLN A 6 25.80 -3.04 -4.37
CA GLN A 6 24.41 -2.92 -4.83
C GLN A 6 24.18 -1.64 -5.64
N THR A 7 24.83 -0.55 -5.24
CA THR A 7 24.73 0.75 -5.91
C THR A 7 25.38 0.70 -7.29
N GLY A 8 26.57 0.11 -7.43
CA GLY A 8 27.25 -0.05 -8.72
C GLY A 8 26.44 -0.88 -9.71
N LEU A 9 25.79 -1.96 -9.25
CA LEU A 9 24.94 -2.79 -10.10
C LEU A 9 23.66 -2.07 -10.56
N ALA A 10 23.05 -1.25 -9.69
CA ALA A 10 21.89 -0.44 -10.07
C ALA A 10 22.25 0.55 -11.19
N THR A 11 23.42 1.21 -11.09
CA THR A 11 23.91 2.12 -12.12
C THR A 11 24.16 1.41 -13.45
N MET A 12 24.80 0.23 -13.43
CA MET A 12 25.00 -0.59 -14.64
C MET A 12 23.68 -0.95 -15.33
N ARG A 13 22.67 -1.35 -14.54
CA ARG A 13 21.33 -1.66 -15.06
C ARG A 13 20.68 -0.45 -15.73
N ASP A 14 20.77 0.71 -15.11
CA ASP A 14 20.15 1.94 -15.65
C ASP A 14 20.85 2.38 -16.96
N CYS A 15 22.17 2.16 -17.08
CA CYS A 15 22.91 2.32 -18.34
C CYS A 15 22.40 1.38 -19.45
N TRP A 16 22.20 0.09 -19.17
CA TRP A 16 21.65 -0.84 -20.18
C TRP A 16 20.22 -0.49 -20.59
N ILE A 17 19.37 -0.06 -19.64
CA ILE A 17 17.99 0.37 -19.93
C ILE A 17 17.97 1.57 -20.89
N THR A 18 18.94 2.47 -20.74
CA THR A 18 19.09 3.66 -21.61
C THR A 18 19.86 3.36 -22.92
N GLY A 19 20.25 2.11 -23.15
CA GLY A 19 20.98 1.67 -24.34
C GLY A 19 22.47 1.99 -24.33
N GLY A 20 23.03 2.38 -23.19
CA GLY A 20 24.46 2.65 -23.00
C GLY A 20 25.27 1.41 -22.67
N ALA A 21 26.58 1.51 -22.88
CA ALA A 21 27.58 0.52 -22.43
C ALA A 21 27.81 0.66 -20.92
N ALA A 22 27.92 -0.47 -20.21
CA ALA A 22 28.14 -0.52 -18.77
C ALA A 22 29.49 -1.13 -18.38
N PHE A 23 30.29 -1.57 -19.35
CA PHE A 23 31.58 -2.24 -19.10
C PHE A 23 32.51 -1.42 -18.21
N ASP A 24 32.62 -0.12 -18.44
CA ASP A 24 33.49 0.76 -17.66
C ASP A 24 33.02 0.98 -16.21
N LEU A 25 31.75 0.71 -15.94
CA LEU A 25 31.16 0.82 -14.61
C LEU A 25 31.34 -0.46 -13.78
N ALA A 26 31.73 -1.56 -14.43
CA ALA A 26 31.84 -2.85 -13.77
C ALA A 26 33.03 -2.93 -12.79
N PRO A 27 32.90 -3.71 -11.70
CA PRO A 27 34.03 -4.05 -10.84
C PRO A 27 35.18 -4.68 -11.62
N THR A 28 36.42 -4.41 -11.22
CA THR A 28 37.63 -4.91 -11.90
C THR A 28 37.61 -6.43 -12.10
N ALA A 29 37.12 -7.18 -11.12
CA ALA A 29 36.99 -8.63 -11.21
C ALA A 29 36.06 -9.07 -12.36
N TRP A 30 34.98 -8.32 -12.62
CA TRP A 30 34.03 -8.64 -13.69
C TRP A 30 34.58 -8.23 -15.05
N LYS A 31 35.29 -7.09 -15.12
CA LYS A 31 36.00 -6.64 -16.33
C LYS A 31 37.02 -7.67 -16.80
N THR A 32 37.74 -8.31 -15.87
CA THR A 32 38.69 -9.38 -16.22
C THR A 32 38.01 -10.60 -16.84
N ILE A 33 36.80 -10.96 -16.38
CA ILE A 33 36.06 -12.12 -16.88
C ILE A 33 35.36 -11.82 -18.22
N ALA A 34 34.78 -10.62 -18.35
CA ALA A 34 34.03 -10.21 -19.52
C ALA A 34 34.91 -9.64 -20.65
N GLY A 35 36.14 -9.24 -20.36
CA GLY A 35 37.08 -8.62 -21.31
C GLY A 35 37.69 -9.58 -22.34
N GLY A 36 38.58 -9.04 -23.19
CA GLY A 36 39.34 -9.81 -24.19
C GLY A 36 38.55 -10.24 -25.43
N VAL A 37 37.35 -9.67 -25.62
CA VAL A 37 36.44 -9.93 -26.75
C VAL A 37 35.95 -8.61 -27.36
N SER A 38 35.17 -8.68 -28.44
CA SER A 38 34.58 -7.49 -29.07
C SER A 38 33.69 -6.72 -28.08
N PRO A 39 33.53 -5.39 -28.23
CA PRO A 39 32.72 -4.58 -27.31
C PRO A 39 31.32 -5.14 -27.06
N ASP A 40 30.63 -5.59 -28.11
CA ASP A 40 29.30 -6.19 -28.00
C ASP A 40 29.29 -7.48 -27.15
N GLU A 41 30.33 -8.30 -27.27
CA GLU A 41 30.45 -9.55 -26.54
C GLU A 41 30.87 -9.30 -25.08
N GLN A 42 31.64 -8.24 -24.81
CA GLN A 42 31.97 -7.81 -23.45
C GLN A 42 30.70 -7.42 -22.68
N GLU A 43 29.81 -6.65 -23.31
CA GLU A 43 28.53 -6.26 -22.72
C GLU A 43 27.61 -7.47 -22.47
N ARG A 44 27.53 -8.42 -23.42
CA ARG A 44 26.74 -9.65 -23.23
C ARG A 44 27.24 -10.51 -22.07
N ARG A 45 28.56 -10.68 -21.96
CA ARG A 45 29.17 -11.43 -20.85
C ARG A 45 28.94 -10.73 -19.53
N LEU A 46 29.07 -9.40 -19.51
CA LEU A 46 28.83 -8.61 -18.32
C LEU A 46 27.36 -8.67 -17.87
N LEU A 47 26.42 -8.63 -18.81
CA LEU A 47 25.00 -8.81 -18.54
C LEU A 47 24.72 -10.19 -17.92
N ALA A 48 25.36 -11.25 -18.42
CA ALA A 48 25.23 -12.59 -17.87
C ALA A 48 25.78 -12.68 -16.42
N ILE A 49 26.94 -12.06 -16.16
CA ILE A 49 27.52 -11.98 -14.81
C ILE A 49 26.59 -11.21 -13.87
N ALA A 50 26.06 -10.06 -14.29
CA ALA A 50 25.14 -9.25 -13.50
C ALA A 50 23.83 -9.98 -13.19
N ALA A 51 23.27 -10.72 -14.16
CA ALA A 51 22.08 -11.54 -13.97
C ALA A 51 22.33 -12.65 -12.94
N GLN A 52 23.46 -13.35 -13.03
CA GLN A 52 23.84 -14.39 -12.07
C GLN A 52 24.11 -13.82 -10.68
N ALA A 53 24.73 -12.64 -10.60
CA ALA A 53 24.95 -11.95 -9.34
C ALA A 53 23.64 -11.58 -8.68
N LEU A 54 22.66 -11.05 -9.42
CA LEU A 54 21.33 -10.73 -8.91
C LEU A 54 20.58 -11.95 -8.38
N ASP A 55 20.60 -13.06 -9.12
CA ASP A 55 19.84 -14.24 -8.72
C ASP A 55 20.51 -15.02 -7.58
N VAL A 56 21.84 -15.07 -7.52
CA VAL A 56 22.56 -15.94 -6.58
C VAL A 56 23.34 -15.16 -5.52
N ALA A 57 24.20 -14.23 -5.93
CA ALA A 57 25.16 -13.59 -5.04
C ALA A 57 24.57 -12.43 -4.21
N LEU A 58 23.54 -11.76 -4.73
CA LEU A 58 22.94 -10.56 -4.16
C LEU A 58 21.61 -10.83 -3.47
N ARG A 59 21.24 -12.10 -3.25
CA ARG A 59 20.13 -12.43 -2.36
C ARG A 59 20.43 -11.83 -1.00
N PRO A 60 19.54 -10.99 -0.43
CA PRO A 60 19.74 -10.44 0.90
C PRO A 60 20.04 -11.59 1.86
N ALA A 61 21.17 -11.52 2.57
CA ALA A 61 21.48 -12.50 3.59
C ALA A 61 20.30 -12.54 4.57
N ALA A 62 19.84 -13.76 4.90
CA ALA A 62 18.77 -13.90 5.88
C ALA A 62 19.15 -13.14 7.15
N PRO A 63 18.28 -12.27 7.68
CA PRO A 63 18.60 -11.49 8.87
C PRO A 63 18.96 -12.46 10.01
N LYS A 64 20.08 -12.18 10.68
CA LYS A 64 20.61 -13.04 11.76
C LYS A 64 19.67 -13.08 12.96
N THR A 65 18.78 -12.10 13.09
CA THR A 65 17.80 -11.99 14.16
C THR A 65 16.42 -11.79 13.56
N LEU A 66 15.46 -12.58 14.03
CA LEU A 66 14.05 -12.42 13.68
C LEU A 66 13.41 -11.47 14.69
N LYS A 67 12.87 -10.33 14.22
CA LYS A 67 12.03 -9.47 15.04
C LYS A 67 10.65 -10.11 15.18
N ARG A 68 10.23 -10.45 16.41
CA ARG A 68 8.89 -10.97 16.68
C ARG A 68 7.88 -9.86 16.49
N ARG A 69 6.95 -10.03 15.54
CA ARG A 69 5.83 -9.09 15.33
C ARG A 69 4.70 -9.37 16.32
N PRO A 70 3.91 -8.34 16.69
CA PRO A 70 2.65 -8.57 17.39
C PRO A 70 1.74 -9.48 16.57
N PRO A 71 0.85 -10.26 17.22
CA PRO A 71 -0.11 -11.10 16.51
C PRO A 71 -1.02 -10.26 15.63
N LEU A 72 -1.59 -10.89 14.59
CA LEU A 72 -2.55 -10.23 13.71
C LEU A 72 -3.78 -9.77 14.52
N PRO A 73 -4.22 -8.50 14.40
CA PRO A 73 -5.34 -7.99 15.18
C PRO A 73 -6.63 -8.76 14.91
N ARG A 74 -7.47 -8.88 15.95
CA ARG A 74 -8.82 -9.42 15.78
C ARG A 74 -9.70 -8.39 15.07
N LEU A 75 -10.37 -8.79 14.00
CA LEU A 75 -11.31 -7.95 13.28
C LEU A 75 -12.67 -7.91 14.00
N ALA A 76 -13.45 -6.87 13.72
CA ALA A 76 -14.76 -6.65 14.33
C ALA A 76 -15.83 -7.68 13.92
N LEU A 77 -15.68 -8.29 12.74
CA LEU A 77 -16.59 -9.33 12.22
C LEU A 77 -16.02 -10.74 12.40
N PRO A 78 -16.87 -11.77 12.55
CA PRO A 78 -16.43 -13.16 12.63
C PRO A 78 -15.85 -13.67 11.30
N MET A 79 -14.94 -14.65 11.40
CA MET A 79 -14.41 -15.36 10.25
C MET A 79 -15.50 -16.12 9.49
N LEU A 80 -15.39 -16.16 8.17
CA LEU A 80 -16.26 -16.98 7.32
C LEU A 80 -16.19 -18.45 7.77
N PRO A 81 -17.33 -19.14 7.96
CA PRO A 81 -17.34 -20.54 8.40
C PRO A 81 -16.50 -21.45 7.49
N GLU A 82 -15.75 -22.38 8.09
CA GLU A 82 -14.83 -23.30 7.40
C GLU A 82 -15.47 -24.01 6.20
N ARG A 83 -16.73 -24.45 6.33
CA ARG A 83 -17.49 -25.11 5.26
C ARG A 83 -17.63 -24.29 3.98
N LEU A 84 -17.56 -22.96 4.06
CA LEU A 84 -17.70 -22.04 2.93
C LEU A 84 -16.35 -21.62 2.32
N ARG A 85 -15.24 -21.90 3.00
CA ARG A 85 -13.89 -21.51 2.52
C ARG A 85 -13.51 -22.13 1.18
N PRO A 86 -13.86 -23.39 0.84
CA PRO A 86 -13.57 -23.94 -0.49
C PRO A 86 -14.27 -23.16 -1.62
N LEU A 87 -15.54 -22.79 -1.43
CA LEU A 87 -16.30 -21.99 -2.41
C LEU A 87 -15.73 -20.57 -2.53
N LEU A 88 -15.34 -19.97 -1.41
CA LEU A 88 -14.64 -18.69 -1.42
C LEU A 88 -13.33 -18.76 -2.21
N ARG A 89 -12.49 -19.77 -1.96
CA ARG A 89 -11.22 -19.96 -2.68
C ARG A 89 -11.45 -20.14 -4.18
N ALA A 90 -12.48 -20.89 -4.57
CA ALA A 90 -12.89 -21.01 -5.96
C ALA A 90 -13.30 -19.64 -6.56
N ALA A 91 -14.14 -18.87 -5.86
CA ALA A 91 -14.54 -17.54 -6.31
C ALA A 91 -13.34 -16.59 -6.46
N LEU A 92 -12.39 -16.60 -5.52
CA LEU A 92 -11.17 -15.81 -5.58
C LEU A 92 -10.24 -16.26 -6.72
N LYS A 93 -10.20 -17.56 -7.02
CA LYS A 93 -9.45 -18.11 -8.16
C LYS A 93 -10.02 -17.65 -9.50
N HIS A 94 -11.35 -17.55 -9.62
CA HIS A 94 -12.01 -17.03 -10.82
C HIS A 94 -11.98 -15.50 -10.93
N ALA A 95 -11.70 -14.79 -9.84
CA ALA A 95 -11.46 -13.35 -9.84
C ALA A 95 -10.05 -13.03 -10.37
N VAL A 96 -9.95 -12.87 -11.69
CA VAL A 96 -8.68 -12.72 -12.44
C VAL A 96 -7.87 -11.49 -12.00
N ASP A 97 -8.53 -10.41 -11.61
CA ASP A 97 -7.90 -9.13 -11.25
C ASP A 97 -8.18 -8.72 -9.80
N ALA A 98 -7.39 -7.77 -9.29
CA ALA A 98 -7.50 -7.25 -7.94
C ALA A 98 -8.89 -6.63 -7.66
N ARG A 99 -9.49 -5.94 -8.64
CA ARG A 99 -10.79 -5.29 -8.49
C ARG A 99 -11.90 -6.31 -8.25
N ARG A 100 -11.90 -7.41 -9.00
CA ARG A 100 -12.86 -8.52 -8.83
C ARG A 100 -12.66 -9.23 -7.49
N LYS A 101 -11.41 -9.46 -7.07
CA LYS A 101 -11.12 -10.00 -5.74
C LYS A 101 -11.69 -9.11 -4.64
N THR A 102 -11.46 -7.80 -4.73
CA THR A 102 -12.03 -6.82 -3.80
C THR A 102 -13.56 -6.83 -3.78
N ARG A 103 -14.24 -7.06 -4.92
CA ARG A 103 -15.71 -7.21 -4.96
C ARG A 103 -16.18 -8.46 -4.21
N VAL A 104 -15.50 -9.59 -4.36
CA VAL A 104 -15.81 -10.83 -3.60
C VAL A 104 -15.65 -10.55 -2.09
N VAL A 105 -14.55 -9.90 -1.70
CA VAL A 105 -14.29 -9.54 -0.30
C VAL A 105 -15.36 -8.58 0.23
N LYS A 106 -15.74 -7.55 -0.53
CA LYS A 106 -16.83 -6.61 -0.19
C LYS A 106 -18.15 -7.33 -0.01
N LEU A 107 -18.47 -8.31 -0.87
CA LEU A 107 -19.68 -9.12 -0.73
C LEU A 107 -19.68 -9.90 0.60
N VAL A 108 -18.57 -10.57 0.93
CA VAL A 108 -18.47 -11.34 2.19
C VAL A 108 -18.60 -10.42 3.42
N ALA A 109 -17.92 -9.27 3.39
CA ALA A 109 -18.02 -8.26 4.44
C ALA A 109 -19.45 -7.72 4.60
N SER A 110 -20.15 -7.47 3.49
CA SER A 110 -21.56 -7.03 3.51
C SER A 110 -22.51 -8.07 4.11
N ARG A 111 -22.10 -9.34 4.20
CA ARG A 111 -22.83 -10.43 4.84
C ARG A 111 -22.39 -10.66 6.30
N GLY A 112 -21.57 -9.78 6.85
CA GLY A 112 -21.16 -9.84 8.25
C GLY A 112 -19.99 -10.78 8.53
N PHE A 113 -19.21 -11.16 7.52
CA PHE A 113 -18.06 -12.06 7.69
C PHE A 113 -16.77 -11.46 7.16
N VAL A 114 -15.65 -11.92 7.70
CA VAL A 114 -14.30 -11.65 7.16
C VAL A 114 -13.65 -12.92 6.63
N LEU A 115 -12.71 -12.75 5.72
CA LEU A 115 -11.95 -13.84 5.12
C LEU A 115 -10.81 -14.25 6.06
N HIS A 116 -10.44 -15.52 6.00
CA HIS A 116 -9.26 -16.02 6.68
C HIS A 116 -7.99 -15.44 6.02
N PRO A 117 -6.95 -15.03 6.79
CA PRO A 117 -5.75 -14.38 6.24
C PRO A 117 -4.99 -15.25 5.22
N MET A 118 -5.00 -16.58 5.41
CA MET A 118 -4.40 -17.51 4.44
C MET A 118 -5.17 -17.63 3.11
N ASP A 119 -6.44 -17.25 3.07
CA ASP A 119 -7.21 -17.28 1.81
C ASP A 119 -7.10 -15.95 1.06
N TRP A 120 -7.02 -14.85 1.80
CA TRP A 120 -6.85 -13.51 1.25
C TRP A 120 -6.35 -12.54 2.32
N MET A 121 -5.42 -11.67 1.94
CA MET A 121 -4.94 -10.55 2.76
C MET A 121 -5.11 -9.23 2.01
N PRO A 122 -5.50 -8.15 2.71
CA PRO A 122 -5.61 -6.84 2.09
C PRO A 122 -4.24 -6.38 1.57
N SER A 123 -4.22 -5.95 0.32
CA SER A 123 -3.03 -5.43 -0.34
C SER A 123 -2.94 -3.91 -0.28
N ASP A 124 -4.09 -3.22 -0.28
CA ASP A 124 -4.21 -1.77 -0.46
C ASP A 124 -5.41 -1.18 0.31
N GLN A 125 -5.60 0.14 0.13
CA GLN A 125 -6.67 0.93 0.75
C GLN A 125 -8.07 0.65 0.18
N ASN A 126 -8.21 -0.13 -0.91
CA ASN A 126 -9.50 -0.41 -1.54
C ASN A 126 -10.29 -1.53 -0.83
N SER A 127 -9.65 -2.18 0.15
CA SER A 127 -10.25 -3.19 1.01
C SER A 127 -11.36 -2.60 1.87
N PRO A 128 -12.40 -3.38 2.24
CA PRO A 128 -13.43 -2.90 3.15
C PRO A 128 -12.86 -2.43 4.49
N ASP A 129 -13.46 -1.41 5.10
CA ASP A 129 -12.96 -0.79 6.33
C ASP A 129 -12.78 -1.78 7.48
N VAL A 130 -13.57 -2.87 7.54
CA VAL A 130 -13.39 -3.93 8.55
C VAL A 130 -11.96 -4.52 8.58
N TYR A 131 -11.21 -4.42 7.49
CA TYR A 131 -9.82 -4.88 7.40
C TYR A 131 -8.78 -3.82 7.75
N ALA A 132 -9.17 -2.60 8.12
CA ALA A 132 -8.24 -1.54 8.51
C ALA A 132 -7.21 -1.99 9.56
N PRO A 133 -7.58 -2.72 10.64
CA PRO A 133 -6.59 -3.17 11.61
C PRO A 133 -5.48 -4.04 11.00
N TRP A 134 -5.79 -4.82 9.95
CA TRP A 134 -4.78 -5.64 9.27
C TRP A 134 -3.91 -4.82 8.32
N ILE A 135 -4.50 -3.82 7.65
CA ILE A 135 -3.75 -2.89 6.79
C ILE A 135 -2.75 -2.11 7.65
N ASP A 136 -3.21 -1.59 8.79
CA ASP A 136 -2.39 -0.83 9.72
C ASP A 136 -1.30 -1.72 10.32
N TRP A 137 -1.65 -2.92 10.80
CA TRP A 137 -0.67 -3.91 11.28
C TRP A 137 0.40 -4.23 10.24
N LYS A 138 0.03 -4.33 8.96
CA LYS A 138 0.98 -4.58 7.87
C LYS A 138 1.91 -3.38 7.65
N ALA A 139 1.37 -2.16 7.70
CA ALA A 139 2.10 -0.90 7.57
C ALA A 139 3.00 -0.60 8.77
N SER A 140 2.72 -1.16 9.95
CA SER A 140 3.61 -1.16 11.12
C SER A 140 4.79 -2.10 10.93
N PHE A 141 5.67 -1.79 9.97
CA PHE A 141 6.87 -2.58 9.68
C PHE A 141 7.91 -2.51 10.82
N ASP A 142 7.89 -1.43 11.62
CA ASP A 142 8.81 -1.20 12.74
C ASP A 142 8.18 -1.26 14.14
N GLY A 143 6.92 -1.69 14.27
CA GLY A 143 6.31 -1.96 15.58
C GLY A 143 5.94 -0.73 16.44
N GLU A 144 6.20 0.49 15.98
CA GLU A 144 6.10 1.72 16.79
C GLU A 144 4.73 2.43 16.76
N ARG A 145 3.83 2.09 15.85
CA ARG A 145 2.54 2.81 15.73
C ARG A 145 1.38 1.91 16.10
N HIS A 146 1.00 2.00 17.36
CA HIS A 146 -0.30 1.50 17.83
C HIS A 146 -1.40 2.44 17.35
N ALA A 147 -2.57 1.90 16.99
CA ALA A 147 -3.75 2.70 16.76
C ALA A 147 -4.07 3.47 18.06
N PRO A 148 -4.07 4.81 18.06
CA PRO A 148 -4.41 5.56 19.25
C PRO A 148 -5.84 5.21 19.68
N LEU A 149 -6.01 4.85 20.96
CA LEU A 149 -7.34 4.71 21.61
C LEU A 149 -8.03 6.08 21.77
N GLU A 150 -7.31 7.16 21.48
CA GLU A 150 -7.77 8.53 21.59
C GLU A 150 -8.60 8.94 20.37
N LYS A 151 -9.46 9.93 20.58
CA LYS A 151 -10.27 10.51 19.52
C LYS A 151 -9.37 11.16 18.47
N LEU A 152 -9.69 10.97 17.19
CA LEU A 152 -8.98 11.61 16.09
C LEU A 152 -9.14 13.14 16.15
N THR A 153 -8.03 13.86 16.11
CA THR A 153 -7.94 15.33 16.09
C THR A 153 -6.98 15.80 14.99
N ALA A 154 -6.82 17.12 14.85
CA ALA A 154 -5.88 17.69 13.89
C ALA A 154 -4.42 17.46 14.31
N GLU A 155 -4.17 17.38 15.62
CA GLU A 155 -2.85 17.23 16.22
C GLU A 155 -2.32 15.80 16.07
N ASN A 156 -3.17 14.79 16.32
CA ASN A 156 -2.78 13.38 16.21
C ASN A 156 -3.04 12.76 14.81
N TRP A 157 -3.43 13.57 13.82
CA TRP A 157 -3.79 13.10 12.46
C TRP A 157 -2.74 12.15 11.83
N ASP A 158 -1.47 12.49 11.98
CA ASP A 158 -0.34 11.76 11.37
C ASP A 158 0.07 10.51 12.17
N GLU A 159 -0.44 10.36 13.39
CA GLU A 159 -0.28 9.16 14.22
C GLU A 159 -1.22 8.04 13.76
N PHE A 160 -2.37 8.40 13.18
CA PHE A 160 -3.30 7.45 12.59
C PHE A 160 -2.82 7.00 11.21
N TYR A 161 -2.74 5.68 11.03
CA TYR A 161 -2.61 5.10 9.70
C TYR A 161 -3.85 5.41 8.84
N PRO A 162 -3.70 5.45 7.50
CA PRO A 162 -4.80 5.84 6.61
C PRO A 162 -6.10 5.05 6.80
N ALA A 163 -6.04 3.76 7.15
CA ALA A 163 -7.24 2.94 7.31
C ALA A 163 -7.91 3.18 8.67
N ALA A 164 -7.17 3.18 9.79
CA ALA A 164 -7.68 3.61 11.10
C ALA A 164 -8.27 5.02 11.05
N ARG A 165 -7.60 5.95 10.35
CA ARG A 165 -8.06 7.32 10.19
C ARG A 165 -9.44 7.38 9.56
N ARG A 166 -9.70 6.60 8.49
CA ARG A 166 -11.01 6.56 7.85
C ARG A 166 -12.10 6.01 8.76
N ILE A 167 -11.81 4.98 9.56
CA ILE A 167 -12.78 4.44 10.54
C ILE A 167 -13.13 5.52 11.58
N ALA A 168 -12.11 6.08 12.23
CA ALA A 168 -12.31 7.08 13.26
C ALA A 168 -13.09 8.30 12.73
N LEU A 169 -12.79 8.73 11.51
CA LEU A 169 -13.49 9.83 10.86
C LEU A 169 -14.91 9.46 10.44
N ALA A 170 -15.17 8.23 10.01
CA ALA A 170 -16.51 7.74 9.71
C ALA A 170 -17.39 7.68 10.96
N ASP A 171 -16.83 7.27 12.10
CA ASP A 171 -17.53 7.27 13.39
C ASP A 171 -17.78 8.70 13.87
N MET A 172 -16.77 9.58 13.77
CA MET A 172 -16.91 11.01 14.09
C MET A 172 -17.94 11.69 13.19
N ARG A 173 -18.06 11.32 11.91
CA ARG A 173 -19.12 11.83 11.02
C ARG A 173 -20.52 11.43 11.45
N ARG A 174 -20.68 10.32 12.17
CA ARG A 174 -21.99 9.88 12.70
C ARG A 174 -22.34 10.56 14.02
N SER A 175 -21.36 10.84 14.88
CA SER A 175 -21.59 11.43 16.20
C SER A 175 -21.44 12.95 16.24
N GLU A 176 -20.48 13.50 15.51
CA GLU A 176 -20.04 14.91 15.56
C GLU A 176 -19.70 15.43 14.14
N PRO A 177 -20.70 15.51 13.23
CA PRO A 177 -20.47 15.79 11.82
C PRO A 177 -19.74 17.11 11.55
N ALA A 178 -20.01 18.16 12.33
CA ALA A 178 -19.36 19.47 12.19
C ALA A 178 -17.85 19.40 12.50
N SER A 179 -17.47 18.77 13.61
CA SER A 179 -16.07 18.59 14.00
C SER A 179 -15.31 17.76 12.98
N ALA A 180 -15.92 16.68 12.48
CA ALA A 180 -15.33 15.85 11.43
C ALA A 180 -15.17 16.61 10.10
N ARG A 181 -16.15 17.46 9.71
CA ARG A 181 -16.04 18.31 8.51
C ARG A 181 -14.83 19.24 8.62
N LEU A 182 -14.69 19.97 9.74
CA LEU A 182 -13.58 20.88 9.95
C LEU A 182 -12.23 20.17 9.88
N LEU A 183 -12.15 18.95 10.42
CA LEU A 183 -10.94 18.14 10.36
C LEU A 183 -10.60 17.70 8.92
N VAL A 184 -11.59 17.24 8.15
CA VAL A 184 -11.42 16.89 6.73
C VAL A 184 -10.95 18.12 5.94
N GLU A 185 -11.61 19.25 6.12
CA GLU A 185 -11.28 20.51 5.44
C GLU A 185 -9.85 20.97 5.74
N ALA A 186 -9.42 20.87 7.00
CA ALA A 186 -8.07 21.24 7.42
C ALA A 186 -6.97 20.32 6.85
N LYS A 187 -7.22 19.01 6.73
CA LYS A 187 -6.17 18.02 6.44
C LYS A 187 -6.18 17.49 5.01
N ALA A 188 -7.33 17.50 4.32
CA ALA A 188 -7.45 16.87 3.00
C ALA A 188 -6.47 17.49 1.98
N SER A 189 -6.28 18.81 1.96
CA SER A 189 -5.45 19.49 0.94
C SER A 189 -4.01 18.96 0.85
N GLY A 190 -3.42 18.55 1.97
CA GLY A 190 -2.07 17.99 2.07
C GLY A 190 -1.94 16.53 1.62
N GLU A 191 -3.06 15.81 1.47
CA GLU A 191 -3.08 14.39 1.16
C GLU A 191 -2.98 14.12 -0.35
N SER A 192 -2.67 12.86 -0.72
CA SER A 192 -2.71 12.42 -2.12
C SER A 192 -4.13 12.48 -2.70
N ALA A 193 -4.28 12.52 -4.03
CA ALA A 193 -5.60 12.58 -4.66
C ALA A 193 -6.51 11.40 -4.29
N GLU A 194 -5.92 10.21 -4.13
CA GLU A 194 -6.65 8.99 -3.74
C GLU A 194 -7.13 9.05 -2.29
N VAL A 195 -6.28 9.53 -1.38
CA VAL A 195 -6.65 9.69 0.04
C VAL A 195 -7.71 10.78 0.18
N ARG A 196 -7.57 11.92 -0.50
CA ARG A 196 -8.60 12.98 -0.52
C ARG A 196 -9.95 12.45 -0.96
N LEU A 197 -9.99 11.71 -2.07
CA LEU A 197 -11.22 11.11 -2.58
C LEU A 197 -11.88 10.22 -1.50
N ALA A 198 -11.10 9.34 -0.86
CA ALA A 198 -11.60 8.47 0.18
C ALA A 198 -12.11 9.23 1.42
N LEU A 199 -11.48 10.35 1.80
CA LEU A 199 -11.94 11.20 2.91
C LEU A 199 -13.26 11.89 2.57
N ILE A 200 -13.40 12.39 1.33
CA ILE A 200 -14.62 13.07 0.89
C ILE A 200 -15.79 12.09 0.77
N GLU A 201 -15.55 10.84 0.37
CA GLU A 201 -16.58 9.79 0.37
C GLU A 201 -17.20 9.56 1.76
N LEU A 202 -16.48 9.87 2.86
CA LEU A 202 -17.00 9.73 4.21
C LEU A 202 -18.05 10.79 4.57
N MET A 203 -18.12 11.92 3.84
CA MET A 203 -19.10 12.98 4.07
C MET A 203 -20.54 12.47 3.93
N ARG A 204 -20.76 11.37 3.21
CA ARG A 204 -22.06 10.68 3.10
C ARG A 204 -22.65 10.29 4.45
N PHE A 205 -21.82 10.03 5.45
CA PHE A 205 -22.27 9.79 6.82
C PHE A 205 -22.54 11.14 7.49
N GLY A 206 -23.74 11.35 8.03
CA GLY A 206 -24.10 12.61 8.68
C GLY A 206 -24.17 13.83 7.75
N LEU A 207 -24.33 13.59 6.44
CA LEU A 207 -24.41 14.67 5.43
C LEU A 207 -25.53 15.65 5.78
N ASN A 208 -25.19 16.93 5.85
CA ASN A 208 -26.11 17.99 6.22
C ASN A 208 -25.82 19.29 5.43
N PRO A 209 -26.72 20.29 5.47
CA PRO A 209 -26.56 21.53 4.70
C PRO A 209 -25.30 22.34 5.04
N GLU A 210 -24.75 22.21 6.25
CA GLU A 210 -23.52 22.91 6.65
C GLU A 210 -22.27 22.36 5.95
N ASP A 211 -22.35 21.16 5.36
CA ASP A 211 -21.28 20.59 4.54
C ASP A 211 -21.20 21.25 3.14
N ALA A 212 -22.24 21.97 2.71
CA ALA A 212 -22.34 22.50 1.35
C ALA A 212 -21.24 23.52 0.97
N PRO A 213 -20.83 24.48 1.82
CA PRO A 213 -19.74 25.39 1.49
C PRO A 213 -18.41 24.66 1.24
N PHE A 214 -18.11 23.65 2.07
CA PHE A 214 -16.93 22.82 1.90
C PHE A 214 -17.00 21.98 0.62
N LEU A 215 -18.11 21.28 0.36
CA LEU A 215 -18.24 20.46 -0.84
C LEU A 215 -18.17 21.31 -2.13
N LYS A 216 -18.76 22.51 -2.13
CA LYS A 216 -18.64 23.44 -3.27
C LYS A 216 -17.21 23.91 -3.50
N SER A 217 -16.40 24.08 -2.46
CA SER A 217 -15.01 24.52 -2.62
C SER A 217 -14.15 23.47 -3.36
N LEU A 218 -14.52 22.19 -3.28
CA LEU A 218 -13.83 21.08 -3.93
C LEU A 218 -13.98 21.09 -5.47
N SER A 219 -14.85 21.91 -6.05
CA SER A 219 -14.91 22.10 -7.51
C SER A 219 -13.60 22.64 -8.10
N ALA A 220 -12.76 23.25 -7.25
CA ALA A 220 -11.43 23.74 -7.60
C ALA A 220 -10.30 22.71 -7.32
N ASP A 221 -10.61 21.46 -6.91
CA ASP A 221 -9.58 20.45 -6.62
C ASP A 221 -8.78 20.06 -7.88
N ARG A 222 -7.48 19.87 -7.69
CA ARG A 222 -6.54 19.44 -8.75
C ARG A 222 -6.89 18.08 -9.38
N SER A 223 -7.63 17.22 -8.69
CA SER A 223 -8.07 15.90 -9.15
C SER A 223 -9.45 15.97 -9.78
N GLY A 224 -9.58 15.52 -11.03
CA GLY A 224 -10.88 15.41 -11.70
C GLY A 224 -11.87 14.53 -10.94
N LYS A 225 -11.42 13.38 -10.41
CA LYS A 225 -12.27 12.47 -9.63
C LYS A 225 -12.81 13.08 -8.34
N VAL A 226 -12.02 13.94 -7.69
CA VAL A 226 -12.44 14.63 -6.46
C VAL A 226 -13.51 15.68 -6.79
N ARG A 227 -13.31 16.43 -7.88
CA ARG A 227 -14.32 17.38 -8.39
C ARG A 227 -15.64 16.70 -8.73
N GLU A 228 -15.59 15.56 -9.43
CA GLU A 228 -16.77 14.77 -9.79
C GLU A 228 -17.52 14.22 -8.59
N LEU A 229 -16.82 13.85 -7.51
CA LEU A 229 -17.47 13.31 -6.31
C LEU A 229 -18.20 14.39 -5.50
N ALA A 230 -17.70 15.63 -5.53
CA ALA A 230 -18.21 16.74 -4.72
C ALA A 230 -19.34 17.55 -5.40
N GLY A 231 -19.53 17.36 -6.71
CA GLY A 231 -20.48 18.08 -7.56
C GLY A 231 -21.72 17.28 -7.93
#